data_AF-A0A257RNT2-F1
#
_entry.id   AF-A0A257RNT2-F1
#
_cell.length_a   1.000
_cell.length_b   1.000
_cell.length_c   1.000
_cell.angle_alpha   90.00
_cell.angle_beta   90.00
_cell.angle_gamma   90.00
#
_symmetry.space_group_name_H-M   'P 1'
#
loop_
_entity.id
_entity.type
_entity.pdbx_description
1 polymer ?
#
loop_
_entity_poly.entity_id
_entity_poly.type
_entity_poly.pdbx_seq_one_letter_code
_entity_poly.pdbx_strand_id
1 'polypeptide(L)'
;MAAFAGLLGAAMLPAAALAQSPPAPTPLPSNAPFATQKLLLQLSDADMAKQKLVISVANSILKDFGPDNVSIVVVAYGPGVQ
;
A
#
# COMPACT_ATOMS: atom_id res chain seq x y z
N MET A 1 -16.91 -48.30 -40.32
CA MET A 1 -16.01 -47.61 -41.26
C MET A 1 -16.66 -46.30 -41.66
N ALA A 2 -15.96 -45.18 -41.46
CA ALA A 2 -16.33 -43.79 -41.81
C ALA A 2 -17.50 -43.18 -41.00
N ALA A 3 -17.50 -41.91 -40.58
CA ALA A 3 -16.48 -40.86 -40.49
C ALA A 3 -17.02 -39.77 -39.54
N PHE A 4 -16.11 -39.14 -38.79
CA PHE A 4 -16.31 -37.93 -38.00
C PHE A 4 -16.67 -36.72 -38.88
N ALA A 5 -17.68 -35.94 -38.49
CA ALA A 5 -17.81 -34.48 -38.71
C ALA A 5 -19.15 -34.09 -38.09
N GLY A 6 -19.24 -33.31 -37.01
CA GLY A 6 -18.56 -32.04 -36.80
C GLY A 6 -19.63 -30.95 -36.86
N LEU A 7 -20.13 -30.50 -35.71
CA LEU A 7 -20.58 -29.12 -35.52
C LEU A 7 -20.72 -28.86 -34.01
N LEU A 8 -19.62 -28.42 -33.43
CA LEU A 8 -19.56 -27.90 -32.07
C LEU A 8 -20.29 -26.54 -32.06
N GLY A 9 -21.53 -26.52 -31.59
CA GLY A 9 -22.29 -25.30 -31.29
C GLY A 9 -22.49 -25.17 -29.79
N ALA A 10 -21.40 -25.13 -29.02
CA ALA A 10 -21.46 -24.98 -27.58
C ALA A 10 -21.93 -23.55 -27.24
N ALA A 11 -23.14 -23.46 -26.69
CA ALA A 11 -23.71 -22.23 -26.17
C ALA A 11 -22.74 -21.57 -25.17
N MET A 12 -22.32 -20.35 -25.50
CA MET A 12 -21.54 -19.49 -24.60
C MET A 12 -22.42 -19.13 -23.39
N LEU A 13 -22.12 -19.73 -22.23
CA LEU A 13 -22.59 -19.22 -20.95
C LEU A 13 -21.79 -17.96 -20.59
N PRO A 14 -22.41 -16.85 -20.19
CA PRO A 14 -21.67 -15.73 -19.62
C PRO A 14 -21.14 -16.13 -18.24
N ALA A 15 -19.82 -16.14 -18.10
CA ALA A 15 -19.15 -16.28 -16.82
C ALA A 15 -19.49 -15.05 -15.96
N ALA A 16 -20.38 -15.23 -14.98
CA ALA A 16 -20.61 -14.24 -13.93
C ALA A 16 -19.33 -14.11 -13.10
N ALA A 17 -18.58 -13.04 -13.34
CA ALA A 17 -17.45 -12.66 -12.51
C ALA A 17 -17.97 -12.34 -11.11
N LEU A 18 -17.64 -13.19 -10.12
CA LEU A 18 -17.88 -12.90 -8.72
C LEU A 18 -17.01 -11.71 -8.33
N ALA A 19 -17.60 -10.52 -8.28
CA ALA A 19 -16.99 -9.33 -7.73
C ALA A 19 -16.65 -9.59 -6.26
N GLN A 20 -15.36 -9.84 -5.99
CA GLN A 20 -14.85 -9.90 -4.62
C GLN A 20 -14.82 -8.47 -4.10
N SER A 21 -15.73 -8.14 -3.20
CA SER A 21 -15.72 -6.86 -2.50
C SER A 21 -14.38 -6.67 -1.79
N PRO A 22 -13.73 -5.50 -1.90
CA PRO A 22 -12.53 -5.20 -1.14
C PRO A 22 -12.78 -5.38 0.36
N PRO A 23 -11.80 -5.88 1.13
CA PRO A 23 -11.94 -5.96 2.58
C PRO A 23 -12.21 -4.56 3.14
N ALA A 24 -13.23 -4.46 3.99
CA ALA A 24 -13.59 -3.20 4.62
C ALA A 24 -12.43 -2.71 5.51
N PRO A 25 -12.14 -1.40 5.54
CA PRO A 25 -11.10 -0.85 6.39
C PRO A 25 -11.43 -1.15 7.86
N THR A 26 -10.49 -1.78 8.56
CA THR A 26 -10.60 -2.07 9.99
C THR A 26 -10.74 -0.74 10.75
N PRO A 27 -11.78 -0.58 11.61
CA PRO A 27 -11.94 0.64 12.39
C PRO A 27 -10.74 0.85 13.30
N LEU A 28 -10.08 2.01 13.19
CA LEU A 28 -9.01 2.40 14.11
C LEU A 28 -9.62 2.55 15.52
N PRO A 29 -8.97 2.04 16.57
CA PRO A 29 -9.49 2.12 17.93
C PRO A 29 -9.70 3.59 18.34
N SER A 30 -10.94 3.92 18.71
CA SER A 30 -11.42 5.28 19.00
C SER A 30 -10.77 5.95 20.22
N ASN A 31 -9.93 5.22 20.95
CA ASN A 31 -9.26 5.64 22.17
C ASN A 31 -7.74 5.37 22.13
N ALA A 32 -7.16 5.17 20.95
CA ALA A 32 -5.71 5.27 20.83
C ALA A 32 -5.33 6.72 21.18
N PRO A 33 -4.49 6.96 22.21
CA PRO A 33 -3.98 8.29 22.45
C PRO A 33 -3.33 8.74 21.16
N PHE A 34 -3.78 9.88 20.61
CA PHE A 34 -3.16 10.45 19.43
C PHE A 34 -1.65 10.42 19.60
N ALA A 35 -0.91 10.02 18.56
CA ALA A 35 0.54 10.03 18.56
C ALA A 35 1.02 11.34 19.20
N THR A 36 1.65 11.23 20.37
CA THR A 36 1.97 12.35 21.26
C THR A 36 2.86 13.36 20.55
N GLN A 37 3.62 12.92 19.55
CA GLN A 37 4.49 13.78 18.76
C GLN A 37 4.32 13.55 17.26
N LYS A 38 4.31 14.65 16.50
CA LYS A 38 4.26 14.63 15.03
C LYS A 38 5.59 15.11 14.47
N LEU A 39 6.20 14.32 13.61
CA LEU A 39 7.50 14.58 13.02
C LEU A 39 7.39 14.66 11.50
N LEU A 40 7.88 15.75 10.92
CA LEU A 40 7.92 15.94 9.47
C LEU A 40 9.35 15.73 8.97
N LEU A 41 9.53 14.79 8.04
CA LEU A 41 10.79 14.58 7.33
C LEU A 41 10.63 15.07 5.89
N GLN A 42 11.50 15.99 5.50
CA GLN A 42 11.48 16.56 4.17
C GLN A 42 12.51 15.86 3.27
N LEU A 43 12.08 15.48 2.07
CA LEU A 43 12.96 14.88 1.05
C LEU A 43 12.79 15.62 -0.28
N SER A 44 13.89 16.15 -0.81
CA SER A 44 13.89 16.99 -2.01
C SER A 44 14.74 16.45 -3.16
N ASP A 45 15.58 15.46 -2.87
CA ASP A 45 16.65 14.99 -3.74
C ASP A 45 16.40 13.54 -4.15
N ALA A 46 16.81 13.18 -5.37
CA ALA A 46 16.69 11.84 -5.93
C ALA A 46 17.83 10.90 -5.50
N ASP A 47 18.81 11.40 -4.73
CA ASP A 47 19.91 10.58 -4.22
C ASP A 47 19.39 9.46 -3.30
N MET A 48 19.51 8.22 -3.79
CA MET A 48 19.16 6.99 -3.10
C MET A 48 19.76 6.87 -1.69
N ALA A 49 20.94 7.45 -1.45
CA ALA A 49 21.56 7.44 -0.12
C ALA A 49 20.75 8.30 0.87
N LYS A 50 20.28 9.48 0.43
CA LYS A 50 19.46 10.39 1.24
C LYS A 50 18.08 9.80 1.51
N GLN A 51 17.49 9.16 0.52
CA GLN A 51 16.20 8.45 0.69
C GLN A 51 16.31 7.33 1.74
N LYS A 52 17.36 6.50 1.65
CA LYS A 52 17.63 5.46 2.66
C LYS A 52 17.83 6.03 4.06
N LEU A 53 18.48 7.19 4.17
CA LEU A 53 18.70 7.83 5.46
C LEU A 53 17.36 8.29 6.09
N VAL A 54 16.47 8.89 5.30
CA VAL A 54 15.11 9.28 5.75
C VAL A 54 14.35 8.05 6.28
N ILE A 55 14.41 6.93 5.56
CA ILE A 55 13.79 5.67 5.99
C ILE A 55 14.44 5.13 7.26
N SER A 56 15.77 5.19 7.36
CA SER A 56 16.50 4.72 8.55
C SER A 56 16.15 5.54 9.79
N VAL A 57 16.08 6.86 9.68
CA VAL A 57 15.70 7.75 10.79
C VAL A 57 14.26 7.47 11.21
N ALA A 58 13.34 7.35 10.25
CA ALA A 58 11.95 7.03 10.54
C ALA A 58 11.82 5.69 11.30
N ASN A 59 12.53 4.65 10.85
CA ASN A 59 12.54 3.35 11.53
C ASN A 59 13.15 3.41 12.93
N SER A 60 14.23 4.18 13.13
CA SER A 60 14.83 4.33 14.46
C SER A 60 13.83 4.95 15.44
N ILE A 61 13.11 5.99 15.01
CA ILE A 61 12.15 6.69 15.86
C ILE A 61 10.94 5.81 16.17
N LEU A 62 10.41 5.08 15.19
CA LEU A 62 9.32 4.12 15.43
C LEU A 62 9.75 3.00 16.39
N LYS A 63 11.02 2.61 16.37
CA LYS A 63 11.55 1.57 17.27
C LYS A 63 11.73 2.08 18.71
N ASP A 64 12.18 3.31 18.87
CA ASP A 64 12.47 3.89 20.19
C ASP A 64 11.20 4.38 20.91
N PHE A 65 10.25 4.97 20.17
CA PHE A 65 9.04 5.57 20.74
C PHE A 65 7.79 4.71 20.53
N GLY A 66 7.82 3.76 19.60
CA GLY A 66 6.65 2.95 19.23
C GLY A 66 5.72 3.65 18.25
N PRO A 67 5.02 2.90 17.37
CA PRO A 67 4.17 3.44 16.31
C PRO A 67 2.92 4.18 16.83
N ASP A 68 2.50 3.90 18.07
CA ASP A 68 1.34 4.55 18.69
C ASP A 68 1.66 5.94 19.26
N ASN A 69 2.94 6.26 19.49
CA ASN A 69 3.35 7.51 20.14
C ASN A 69 3.87 8.57 19.16
N VAL A 70 4.28 8.19 17.94
CA VAL A 70 4.86 9.14 16.97
C VAL A 70 4.23 8.98 15.59
N SER A 71 3.73 10.09 15.05
CA SER A 71 3.25 10.18 13.67
C SER A 71 4.33 10.80 12.80
N ILE A 72 4.90 9.99 11.91
CA ILE A 72 5.95 10.43 10.98
C ILE A 72 5.31 10.72 9.61
N VAL A 73 5.54 11.93 9.10
CA VAL A 73 5.08 12.35 7.77
C VAL A 73 6.29 12.69 6.92
N VAL A 74 6.49 11.93 5.84
CA VAL A 74 7.54 12.21 4.85
C VAL A 74 6.94 13.08 3.76
N VAL A 75 7.45 14.30 3.61
CA VAL A 75 7.06 15.24 2.55
C VAL A 75 8.14 15.21 1.48
N ALA A 76 7.86 14.50 0.40
CA ALA A 76 8.70 14.45 -0.78
C ALA A 76 8.28 15.52 -1.81
N TYR A 77 9.25 16.21 -2.41
CA TYR A 77 9.01 17.17 -3.49
C TYR A 77 10.15 17.20 -4.50
N GLY A 78 9.87 17.68 -5.71
CA GLY A 78 10.89 17.77 -6.78
C GLY A 78 11.45 16.39 -7.17
N PRO A 79 12.77 16.28 -7.42
CA PRO A 79 13.44 15.00 -7.68
C PRO A 79 13.25 13.96 -6.58
N GLY A 80 12.96 14.37 -5.35
CA GLY A 80 12.73 13.46 -4.22
C GLY A 80 11.46 12.61 -4.31
N VAL A 81 10.61 12.80 -5.32
CA VAL A 81 9.41 11.98 -5.59
C VAL A 81 9.71 10.82 -6.54
N GLN A 82 10.84 10.87 -7.26
CA GLN A 82 11.18 9.95 -8.35
C GLN A 82 11.94 8.72 -7.86
#